data_AF-A0A7J0EVV9-F1
#
_entry.id   AF-A0A7J0EVV9-F1
#
_cell.length_a   1.000
_cell.length_b   1.000
_cell.length_c   1.000
_cell.angle_alpha   90.00
_cell.angle_beta   90.00
_cell.angle_gamma   90.00
#
_symmetry.space_group_name_H-M   'P 1'
#
loop_
_entity.id
_entity.type
_entity.pdbx_description
1 polymer ?
#
loop_
_entity_poly.entity_id
_entity_poly.type
_entity_poly.pdbx_seq_one_letter_code
_entity_poly.pdbx_strand_id
1 'polypeptide(L)'
;MAKEAKKNELILRSSGTVNVSGSDNFATVFSKRGEKGVNQDCFVVWEEFGCQEDMMFCGIFDGHGPWGHFVAKRVRETMPTSLLCNWQEELAEASVSPDFDLESEKKLQRFNIWKRSYLKTCAAVDRDLGQHRKIDSVHSGTTALTIVRQVMESP
;
A
#
# COMPACT_ATOMS: atom_id res chain seq x y z
N MET A 1 19.27 -6.74 11.16
CA MET A 1 20.15 -5.82 10.41
C MET A 1 20.21 -6.13 8.91
N ALA A 2 20.86 -7.20 8.43
CA ALA A 2 20.97 -7.43 6.97
C ALA A 2 19.63 -7.69 6.24
N LYS A 3 18.69 -8.43 6.86
CA LYS A 3 17.34 -8.66 6.29
C LYS A 3 16.45 -7.40 6.28
N GLU A 4 16.60 -6.50 7.25
CA GLU A 4 15.89 -5.21 7.28
C GLU A 4 16.47 -4.21 6.27
N ALA A 5 17.79 -4.21 6.08
CA ALA A 5 18.44 -3.37 5.08
C ALA A 5 17.96 -3.75 3.66
N LYS A 6 17.94 -5.04 3.33
CA LYS A 6 17.36 -5.54 2.07
C LYS A 6 15.87 -5.18 1.91
N LYS A 7 15.09 -5.26 2.99
CA LYS A 7 13.66 -4.87 2.98
C LYS A 7 13.44 -3.38 2.64
N ASN A 8 14.36 -2.49 3.06
CA ASN A 8 14.28 -1.07 2.74
C ASN A 8 14.69 -0.76 1.29
N GLU A 9 15.56 -1.56 0.69
CA GLU A 9 15.96 -1.43 -0.73
C GLU A 9 14.79 -1.72 -1.69
N LEU A 10 13.85 -2.56 -1.26
CA LEU A 10 12.64 -2.91 -2.02
C LEU A 10 11.52 -1.85 -1.91
N ILE A 11 11.74 -0.77 -1.15
CA ILE A 11 10.76 0.29 -0.95
C ILE A 11 11.25 1.61 -1.53
N LEU A 12 10.64 2.05 -2.63
CA LEU A 12 10.86 3.38 -3.18
C LEU A 12 9.90 4.41 -2.59
N ARG A 13 10.47 5.51 -2.08
CA ARG A 13 9.74 6.68 -1.56
C ARG A 13 10.21 8.00 -2.18
N SER A 14 11.13 7.93 -3.13
CA SER A 14 11.72 9.03 -3.88
C SER A 14 11.78 8.68 -5.36
N SER A 15 11.89 9.70 -6.22
CA SER A 15 11.87 9.49 -7.67
C SER A 15 13.00 8.54 -8.08
N GLY A 16 12.66 7.57 -8.92
CA GLY A 16 13.59 6.51 -9.30
C GLY A 16 12.87 5.31 -9.91
N THR A 17 13.65 4.26 -10.09
CA THR A 17 13.22 2.99 -10.67
C THR A 17 13.59 1.88 -9.73
N VAL A 18 12.73 0.86 -9.62
CA VAL A 18 13.02 -0.38 -8.92
C VAL A 18 12.81 -1.54 -9.88
N ASN A 19 13.77 -2.47 -9.83
CA ASN A 19 13.83 -3.69 -10.59
C ASN A 19 14.67 -4.67 -9.78
N VAL A 20 14.03 -5.60 -9.06
CA VAL A 20 14.76 -6.69 -8.40
C VAL A 20 15.44 -7.55 -9.46
N SER A 21 16.76 -7.69 -9.36
CA SER A 21 17.57 -8.48 -10.29
C SER A 21 17.04 -9.90 -10.44
N GLY A 22 16.52 -10.25 -11.63
CA GLY A 22 15.96 -11.57 -11.94
C GLY A 22 14.43 -11.64 -11.92
N SER A 23 13.73 -10.55 -11.58
CA SER A 23 12.27 -10.46 -11.69
C SER A 23 11.85 -9.70 -12.95
N ASP A 24 10.71 -10.05 -13.54
CA ASP A 24 10.05 -9.26 -14.61
C ASP A 24 9.29 -8.04 -14.04
N ASN A 25 9.54 -7.69 -12.78
CA ASN A 25 8.92 -6.57 -12.10
C ASN A 25 9.70 -5.30 -12.43
N PHE A 26 9.01 -4.33 -13.03
CA PHE A 26 9.57 -3.03 -13.33
C PHE A 26 8.60 -1.96 -12.88
N ALA A 27 9.04 -1.11 -11.96
CA ALA A 27 8.27 0.04 -11.51
C ALA A 27 9.13 1.30 -11.55
N THR A 28 8.53 2.38 -12.06
CA THR A 28 9.13 3.71 -12.06
C THR A 28 8.21 4.66 -11.32
N VAL A 29 8.81 5.57 -10.57
CA VAL A 29 8.08 6.60 -9.84
C VAL A 29 8.78 7.92 -9.99
N PHE A 30 7.98 8.96 -10.19
CA PHE A 30 8.48 10.30 -10.33
C PHE A 30 7.45 11.27 -9.75
N SER A 31 7.90 12.14 -8.85
CA SER A 31 7.14 13.32 -8.44
C SER A 31 7.98 14.55 -8.65
N LYS A 32 7.33 15.60 -9.15
CA LYS A 32 7.94 16.91 -9.35
C LYS A 32 7.08 17.94 -8.65
N ARG A 33 7.74 18.74 -7.82
CA ARG A 33 7.14 19.93 -7.21
C ARG A 33 6.72 20.91 -8.31
N GLY A 34 5.45 21.31 -8.31
CA GLY A 34 4.93 22.42 -9.11
C GLY A 34 5.17 23.79 -8.47
N GLU A 35 4.38 24.80 -8.85
CA GLU A 35 4.58 26.18 -8.39
C GLU A 35 3.81 26.52 -7.08
N LYS A 36 2.91 25.64 -6.62
CA LYS A 36 1.99 25.87 -5.49
C LYS A 36 2.62 25.80 -4.07
N GLY A 37 3.91 26.11 -3.92
CA GLY A 37 4.60 25.98 -2.63
C GLY A 37 5.12 24.55 -2.39
N VAL A 38 5.17 24.09 -1.14
CA VAL A 38 5.68 22.75 -0.76
C VAL A 38 4.94 21.67 -1.55
N ASN A 39 5.67 20.68 -2.08
CA ASN A 39 5.04 19.53 -2.73
C ASN A 39 4.30 18.70 -1.68
N GLN A 40 2.98 18.59 -1.82
CA GLN A 40 2.15 17.83 -0.89
C GLN A 40 1.91 16.39 -1.34
N ASP A 41 2.24 16.10 -2.59
CA ASP A 41 2.17 14.78 -3.18
C ASP A 41 3.26 13.86 -2.62
N CYS A 42 2.93 12.60 -2.40
CA CYS A 42 3.93 11.55 -2.25
C CYS A 42 3.46 10.22 -2.84
N PHE A 43 4.38 9.27 -2.93
CA PHE A 43 4.11 7.95 -3.45
C PHE A 43 4.94 6.90 -2.70
N VAL A 44 4.59 5.64 -2.90
CA VAL A 44 5.41 4.49 -2.48
C VAL A 44 5.29 3.37 -3.52
N VAL A 45 6.40 2.71 -3.78
CA VAL A 45 6.43 1.38 -4.38
C VAL A 45 7.10 0.45 -3.38
N TRP A 46 6.54 -0.73 -3.18
CA TRP A 46 7.08 -1.76 -2.31
C TRP A 46 7.05 -3.09 -3.07
N GLU A 47 8.21 -3.52 -3.54
CA GLU A 47 8.41 -4.84 -4.16
C GLU A 47 8.50 -5.95 -3.11
N GLU A 48 8.18 -7.17 -3.54
CA GLU A 48 8.04 -8.32 -2.66
C GLU A 48 7.12 -8.02 -1.47
N PHE A 49 5.97 -7.39 -1.75
CA PHE A 49 5.08 -6.84 -0.74
C PHE A 49 4.65 -7.94 0.25
N GLY A 50 4.98 -7.76 1.52
CA GLY A 50 4.72 -8.79 2.53
C GLY A 50 5.66 -9.99 2.51
N CYS A 51 6.87 -9.82 1.96
CA CYS A 51 7.81 -10.92 1.71
C CYS A 51 7.25 -11.96 0.75
N GLN A 52 6.46 -11.52 -0.24
CA GLN A 52 5.87 -12.33 -1.29
C GLN A 52 6.48 -11.91 -2.62
N GLU A 53 7.37 -12.73 -3.20
CA GLU A 53 8.14 -12.38 -4.41
C GLU A 53 7.24 -12.04 -5.61
N ASP A 54 6.03 -12.59 -5.65
CA ASP A 54 5.00 -12.38 -6.68
C ASP A 54 4.16 -11.12 -6.46
N MET A 55 4.39 -10.36 -5.39
CA MET A 55 3.57 -9.20 -5.01
C MET A 55 4.31 -7.88 -5.05
N MET A 56 3.58 -6.85 -5.48
CA MET A 56 4.02 -5.46 -5.44
C MET A 56 2.87 -4.57 -4.95
N PHE A 57 3.20 -3.62 -4.07
CA PHE A 57 2.29 -2.56 -3.66
C PHE A 57 2.75 -1.21 -4.25
N CYS A 58 1.83 -0.46 -4.83
CA CYS A 58 2.06 0.91 -5.28
C CYS A 58 1.00 1.82 -4.66
N GLY A 59 1.39 3.03 -4.25
CA GLY A 59 0.48 4.05 -3.72
C GLY A 59 0.85 5.45 -4.17
N ILE A 60 -0.14 6.26 -4.52
CA ILE A 60 -0.02 7.68 -4.84
C ILE A 60 -0.98 8.46 -3.94
N PHE A 61 -0.49 9.55 -3.37
CA PHE A 61 -1.17 10.33 -2.35
C PHE A 61 -1.09 11.82 -2.68
N ASP A 62 -2.22 12.44 -3.02
CA ASP A 62 -2.35 13.88 -3.27
C ASP A 62 -2.79 14.58 -1.98
N GLY A 63 -1.80 15.13 -1.26
CA GLY A 63 -2.02 15.86 -0.02
C GLY A 63 -2.61 17.24 -0.28
N HIS A 64 -3.52 17.68 0.59
CA HIS A 64 -4.13 19.01 0.53
C HIS A 64 -4.35 19.60 1.92
N GLY A 65 -4.50 20.92 1.96
CA GLY A 65 -4.65 21.70 3.19
C GLY A 65 -3.30 22.10 3.82
N PRO A 66 -3.30 22.82 4.95
CA PRO A 66 -2.08 23.35 5.55
C PRO A 66 -1.07 22.26 5.96
N TRP A 67 -1.55 21.08 6.34
CA TRP A 67 -0.74 19.91 6.73
C TRP A 67 -0.81 18.75 5.74
N GLY A 68 -1.31 18.98 4.51
CA GLY A 68 -1.54 17.91 3.53
C GLY A 68 -0.31 17.04 3.25
N HIS A 69 0.88 17.65 3.18
CA HIS A 69 2.15 16.91 3.02
C HIS A 69 2.48 16.00 4.22
N PHE A 70 2.09 16.36 5.44
CA PHE A 70 2.26 15.50 6.61
C PHE A 70 1.22 14.38 6.65
N VAL A 71 -0.03 14.68 6.29
CA VAL A 71 -1.11 13.69 6.18
C VAL A 71 -0.77 12.65 5.10
N ALA A 72 -0.44 13.09 3.89
CA ALA A 72 -0.02 12.23 2.78
C ALA A 72 1.17 11.34 3.17
N LYS A 73 2.20 11.93 3.80
CA LYS A 73 3.36 11.18 4.28
C LYS A 73 2.99 10.12 5.32
N ARG A 74 2.08 10.44 6.25
CA ARG A 74 1.62 9.49 7.27
C ARG A 74 0.85 8.34 6.64
N VAL A 75 -0.08 8.61 5.72
CA VAL A 75 -0.83 7.59 4.98
C VAL A 75 0.10 6.69 4.17
N ARG A 76 1.08 7.26 3.46
CA ARG A 76 2.13 6.51 2.74
C ARG A 76 2.88 5.53 3.66
N GLU A 77 3.09 5.91 4.92
CA GLU A 77 3.85 5.12 5.89
C GLU A 77 3.00 4.04 6.58
N THR A 78 1.72 4.29 6.85
CA THR A 78 0.85 3.38 7.59
C THR A 78 0.02 2.45 6.70
N MET A 79 -0.46 2.94 5.56
CA MET A 79 -1.38 2.20 4.70
C MET A 79 -0.83 0.86 4.20
N PRO A 80 0.40 0.74 3.69
CA PRO A 80 0.91 -0.54 3.19
C PRO A 80 1.02 -1.58 4.32
N THR A 81 1.51 -1.18 5.49
CA THR A 81 1.65 -2.09 6.64
C THR A 81 0.30 -2.50 7.20
N SER A 82 -0.66 -1.57 7.32
CA SER A 82 -2.01 -1.88 7.77
C SER A 82 -2.75 -2.77 6.78
N LEU A 83 -2.55 -2.56 5.47
CA LEU A 83 -3.11 -3.44 4.43
C LEU A 83 -2.58 -4.86 4.54
N LEU A 84 -1.27 -5.02 4.72
CA LEU A 84 -0.65 -6.33 4.87
C LEU A 84 -1.21 -7.08 6.09
N CYS A 85 -1.32 -6.41 7.24
CA CYS A 85 -1.88 -7.02 8.45
C CYS A 85 -3.34 -7.43 8.26
N ASN A 86 -4.20 -6.52 7.77
CA ASN A 86 -5.61 -6.83 7.55
C ASN A 86 -5.81 -7.95 6.51
N TRP A 87 -4.96 -8.01 5.48
CA TRP A 87 -5.00 -9.08 4.48
C TRP A 87 -4.62 -10.43 5.07
N GLN A 88 -3.59 -10.49 5.90
CA GLN A 88 -3.19 -11.72 6.61
C GLN A 88 -4.29 -12.21 7.57
N GLU A 89 -4.95 -11.29 8.28
CA GLU A 89 -6.11 -11.61 9.14
C GLU A 89 -7.29 -12.16 8.34
N GLU A 90 -7.68 -11.49 7.24
CA GLU A 90 -8.79 -11.96 6.37
C GLU A 90 -8.48 -13.31 5.71
N LEU A 91 -7.23 -13.57 5.34
CA LEU A 91 -6.79 -14.87 4.85
C LEU A 91 -6.94 -15.96 5.91
N ALA A 92 -6.51 -15.67 7.14
CA ALA A 92 -6.62 -16.62 8.26
C ALA A 92 -8.09 -16.95 8.56
N GLU A 93 -8.98 -15.94 8.57
CA GLU A 93 -10.42 -16.14 8.76
C GLU A 93 -11.06 -16.94 7.60
N ALA A 94 -10.66 -16.67 6.35
CA ALA A 94 -11.20 -17.35 5.17
C ALA A 94 -10.79 -18.83 5.08
N SER A 95 -9.62 -19.20 5.63
CA SER A 95 -9.11 -20.58 5.65
C SER A 95 -9.97 -21.57 6.45
N VAL A 96 -10.94 -21.07 7.23
CA VAL A 96 -11.87 -21.89 8.04
C VAL A 96 -13.14 -22.28 7.25
N SER A 97 -13.32 -21.77 6.02
CA SER A 97 -14.51 -22.02 5.19
C SER A 97 -14.32 -23.20 4.20
N PRO A 98 -15.40 -23.88 3.76
CA PRO A 98 -15.28 -25.08 2.94
C PRO A 98 -14.71 -24.80 1.54
N ASP A 99 -14.00 -25.79 0.99
CA ASP A 99 -13.43 -25.76 -0.37
C ASP A 99 -14.52 -25.48 -1.41
N PHE A 100 -14.33 -24.39 -2.16
CA PHE A 100 -15.13 -24.08 -3.34
C PHE A 100 -14.51 -24.77 -4.55
N ASP A 101 -15.29 -25.61 -5.24
CA ASP A 101 -14.81 -26.46 -6.33
C ASP A 101 -14.67 -25.69 -7.67
N LEU A 102 -15.20 -24.45 -7.74
CA LEU A 102 -15.22 -23.64 -8.97
C LEU A 102 -14.20 -22.48 -8.94
N GLU A 103 -13.37 -22.39 -10.00
CA GLU A 103 -12.35 -21.34 -10.14
C GLU A 103 -12.90 -19.90 -10.07
N SER A 104 -14.12 -19.66 -10.55
CA SER A 104 -14.75 -18.34 -10.46
C SER A 104 -15.10 -17.95 -9.01
N GLU A 105 -15.46 -18.93 -8.17
CA GLU A 105 -15.76 -18.73 -6.76
C GLU A 105 -14.48 -18.41 -5.98
N LYS A 106 -13.38 -19.12 -6.27
CA LYS A 106 -12.05 -18.80 -5.70
C LYS A 106 -11.59 -17.39 -6.07
N LYS A 107 -11.78 -16.98 -7.33
CA LYS A 107 -11.44 -15.61 -7.78
C LYS A 107 -12.29 -14.56 -7.06
N LEU A 108 -13.60 -14.81 -6.90
CA LEU A 108 -14.51 -13.93 -6.17
C LEU A 108 -14.16 -13.86 -4.69
N GLN A 109 -13.81 -14.99 -4.06
CA GLN A 109 -13.36 -15.06 -2.67
C GLN A 109 -12.08 -14.24 -2.47
N ARG A 110 -11.08 -14.39 -3.34
CA ARG A 110 -9.84 -13.60 -3.29
C ARG A 110 -10.11 -12.11 -3.44
N PHE A 111 -10.99 -11.73 -4.38
CA PHE A 111 -11.41 -10.34 -4.53
C PHE A 111 -12.08 -9.80 -3.26
N ASN A 112 -12.97 -10.59 -2.63
CA ASN A 112 -13.65 -10.19 -1.40
C ASN A 112 -12.68 -10.03 -0.21
N ILE A 113 -11.68 -10.92 -0.08
CA ILE A 113 -10.61 -10.80 0.93
C ILE A 113 -9.88 -9.47 0.77
N TRP A 114 -9.41 -9.16 -0.45
CA TRP A 114 -8.76 -7.87 -0.71
C TRP A 114 -9.69 -6.69 -0.43
N LYS A 115 -10.94 -6.75 -0.90
CA LYS A 115 -11.94 -5.69 -0.68
C LYS A 115 -12.14 -5.40 0.81
N ARG A 116 -12.31 -6.42 1.64
CA ARG A 116 -12.45 -6.26 3.11
C ARG A 116 -11.18 -5.72 3.74
N SER A 117 -10.02 -6.25 3.33
CA SER A 117 -8.70 -5.79 3.79
C SER A 117 -8.51 -4.30 3.54
N TYR A 118 -8.85 -3.82 2.34
CA TYR A 118 -8.79 -2.40 2.00
C TYR A 118 -9.74 -1.55 2.85
N LEU A 119 -10.99 -1.97 3.03
CA LEU A 119 -11.95 -1.23 3.86
C LEU A 119 -11.49 -1.12 5.32
N LYS A 120 -11.03 -2.22 5.92
CA LYS A 120 -10.46 -2.24 7.28
C LYS A 120 -9.23 -1.33 7.36
N THR A 121 -8.38 -1.34 6.33
CA THR A 121 -7.17 -0.51 6.27
C THR A 121 -7.50 0.97 6.22
N CYS A 122 -8.40 1.40 5.33
CA CYS A 122 -8.80 2.80 5.24
C CYS A 122 -9.36 3.30 6.58
N ALA A 123 -10.21 2.52 7.23
CA ALA A 123 -10.75 2.87 8.54
C ALA A 123 -9.67 2.94 9.64
N ALA A 124 -8.70 2.02 9.62
CA ALA A 124 -7.59 2.02 10.58
C ALA A 124 -6.66 3.22 10.38
N VAL A 125 -6.33 3.56 9.13
CA VAL A 125 -5.48 4.71 8.78
C VAL A 125 -6.17 6.03 9.11
N ASP A 126 -7.47 6.16 8.82
CA ASP A 126 -8.24 7.36 9.15
C ASP A 126 -8.31 7.58 10.67
N ARG A 127 -8.52 6.51 11.45
CA ARG A 127 -8.47 6.56 12.91
C ARG A 127 -7.08 6.95 13.44
N ASP A 128 -6.01 6.41 12.85
CA ASP A 128 -4.63 6.78 13.20
C ASP A 128 -4.38 8.28 12.99
N LEU A 129 -4.82 8.85 11.87
CA LEU A 129 -4.74 10.28 11.61
C LEU A 129 -5.51 11.10 12.65
N GLY A 130 -6.76 10.73 12.94
CA GLY A 130 -7.59 11.42 13.93
C GLY A 130 -7.04 11.38 15.36
N GLN A 131 -6.23 10.38 15.70
CA GLN A 131 -5.57 10.27 17.01
C GLN A 131 -4.17 10.93 17.05
N HIS A 132 -3.62 11.30 15.90
CA HIS A 132 -2.26 11.78 15.77
C HIS A 132 -2.11 13.26 16.19
N ARG A 133 -1.84 13.49 17.48
CA ARG A 133 -1.76 14.84 18.11
C ARG A 133 -0.82 15.86 17.45
N LYS A 134 0.12 15.44 16.60
CA LYS A 134 1.10 16.31 15.93
C LYS A 134 0.75 16.67 14.49
N ILE A 135 -0.33 16.11 13.93
CA ILE A 135 -0.77 16.37 12.55
C ILE A 135 -2.21 16.89 12.64
N ASP A 136 -2.47 18.08 12.10
CA ASP A 136 -3.83 18.60 11.99
C ASP A 136 -4.51 18.05 10.72
N SER A 137 -5.32 17.02 10.91
CA SER A 137 -6.14 16.41 9.85
C SER A 137 -7.58 16.93 9.81
N VAL A 138 -7.94 17.97 10.59
CA VAL A 138 -9.30 18.54 10.56
C VAL A 138 -9.52 19.37 9.29
N HIS A 139 -8.50 20.12 8.88
CA HIS A 139 -8.52 20.97 7.69
C HIS A 139 -7.49 20.54 6.64
N SER A 140 -6.94 19.34 6.78
CA SER A 140 -5.97 18.77 5.86
C SER A 140 -6.29 17.32 5.58
N GLY A 141 -5.92 16.85 4.39
CA GLY A 141 -6.24 15.51 3.95
C GLY A 141 -5.27 15.02 2.89
N THR A 142 -5.53 13.82 2.40
CA THR A 142 -4.87 13.28 1.22
C THR A 142 -5.84 12.39 0.46
N THR A 143 -5.73 12.34 -0.86
CA THR A 143 -6.26 11.18 -1.61
C THR A 143 -5.34 9.97 -1.38
N ALA A 144 -5.83 8.78 -1.72
CA ALA A 144 -5.02 7.57 -1.74
C ALA A 144 -5.48 6.69 -2.90
N LEU A 145 -4.64 6.57 -3.93
CA LEU A 145 -4.80 5.58 -4.99
C LEU A 145 -3.73 4.51 -4.82
N THR A 146 -4.15 3.27 -4.61
CA THR A 146 -3.25 2.16 -4.34
C THR A 146 -3.54 0.95 -5.22
N ILE A 147 -2.49 0.20 -5.55
CA ILE A 147 -2.54 -1.02 -6.35
C ILE A 147 -1.77 -2.10 -5.60
N VAL A 148 -2.36 -3.29 -5.48
CA VAL A 148 -1.61 -4.53 -5.23
C VAL A 148 -1.62 -5.33 -6.53
N ARG A 149 -0.43 -5.58 -7.07
CA ARG A 149 -0.24 -6.52 -8.16
C ARG A 149 0.20 -7.84 -7.55
N GLN A 150 -0.51 -8.91 -7.91
CA GLN A 150 -0.16 -10.29 -7.57
C GLN A 150 0.00 -11.06 -8.88
N VAL A 151 1.20 -11.56 -9.14
CA VAL A 151 1.49 -12.40 -10.31
C VAL A 151 1.10 -13.83 -9.96
N MET A 152 0.17 -14.42 -10.70
CA MET A 152 -0.10 -15.86 -10.58
C MET A 152 0.78 -16.59 -11.58
N GLU A 153 1.55 -17.58 -11.12
CA GLU A 153 2.16 -18.53 -12.04
C GLU A 153 1.05 -19.25 -12.81
N SER A 154 1.18 -19.30 -14.14
CA SER A 154 0.36 -20.17 -14.97
C SER A 154 0.78 -21.62 -14.69
N PRO A 155 -0.16 -22.56 -14.51
CA PRO A 155 0.17 -23.97 -14.32
C PRO A 155 0.90 -24.58 -15.52
#